data_AF-A0A3P4ASG8-F1
#
_entry.id   AF-A0A3P4ASG8-F1
#
_cell.length_a   1.000
_cell.length_b   1.000
_cell.length_c   1.000
_cell.angle_alpha   90.00
_cell.angle_beta   90.00
_cell.angle_gamma   90.00
#
_symmetry.space_group_name_H-M   'P 1'
#
loop_
_entity.id
_entity.type
_entity.pdbx_description
1 polymer ?
#
loop_
_entity_poly.entity_id
_entity_poly.type
_entity_poly.pdbx_seq_one_letter_code
_entity_poly.pdbx_strand_id
1 'polypeptide(L)'
;MEVQLRRARRAMYLRLAAWHAGPLGLAWAGRPELAPRYPEAYARCGGAPGLACAGVGGEPRVCLVRRLERLARSAERGGRRRRAQEKALVEELLLCVGHLRKELPPEFLPVLEATEKALRQDLDYLRSVASAPLSPEQKGQDQGQGP
;
A
#
# COMPACT_ATOMS: atom_id res chain seq x y z
N MET A 1 -5.70 7.88 21.41
CA MET A 1 -6.28 7.04 20.33
C MET A 1 -5.54 7.18 18.99
N GLU A 2 -5.23 8.39 18.53
CA GLU A 2 -4.63 8.59 17.20
C GLU A 2 -3.26 7.89 17.01
N VAL A 3 -2.38 7.92 18.01
CA VAL A 3 -1.06 7.25 17.94
C VAL A 3 -1.21 5.74 17.73
N GLN A 4 -2.16 5.10 18.39
CA GLN A 4 -2.42 3.66 18.23
C GLN A 4 -2.89 3.33 16.82
N LEU A 5 -3.76 4.18 16.26
CA LEU A 5 -4.22 4.05 14.88
C LEU A 5 -3.08 4.22 13.87
N ARG A 6 -2.20 5.22 14.05
CA ARG A 6 -1.02 5.41 13.20
C ARG A 6 -0.09 4.19 13.24
N ARG A 7 0.15 3.64 14.43
CA ARG A 7 0.95 2.42 14.61
C ARG A 7 0.30 1.19 13.97
N ALA A 8 -1.01 1.02 14.11
CA ALA A 8 -1.75 -0.08 13.51
C ALA A 8 -1.68 -0.03 11.97
N ARG A 9 -1.88 1.16 11.38
CA ARG A 9 -1.76 1.36 9.93
C ARG A 9 -0.33 1.08 9.44
N ARG A 10 0.68 1.61 10.13
CA ARG A 10 2.09 1.32 9.84
C ARG A 10 2.37 -0.19 9.84
N ALA A 11 1.94 -0.89 10.90
CA ALA A 11 2.15 -2.33 11.03
C ALA A 11 1.44 -3.12 9.93
N MET A 12 0.24 -2.72 9.54
CA MET A 12 -0.49 -3.32 8.42
C MET A 12 0.31 -3.20 7.12
N TYR A 13 0.78 -2.00 6.76
CA TYR A 13 1.55 -1.82 5.52
C TYR A 13 2.88 -2.57 5.52
N LEU A 14 3.58 -2.64 6.65
CA LEU A 14 4.82 -3.44 6.76
C LEU A 14 4.55 -4.93 6.63
N ARG A 15 3.43 -5.43 7.18
CA ARG A 15 3.03 -6.82 7.00
C ARG A 15 2.79 -7.14 5.52
N LEU A 16 2.04 -6.27 4.82
CA LEU A 16 1.82 -6.43 3.39
C LEU A 16 3.13 -6.38 2.60
N ALA A 17 4.03 -5.44 2.93
CA ALA A 17 5.34 -5.35 2.30
C ALA A 17 6.12 -6.66 2.48
N ALA A 18 6.14 -7.21 3.70
CA ALA A 18 6.82 -8.46 4.01
C ALA A 18 6.26 -9.65 3.22
N TRP A 19 4.93 -9.76 3.07
CA TRP A 19 4.31 -10.82 2.26
C TRP A 19 4.81 -10.85 0.81
N HIS A 20 5.12 -9.67 0.26
CA HIS A 20 5.54 -9.48 -1.13
C HIS A 20 7.05 -9.29 -1.30
N ALA A 21 7.86 -9.41 -0.23
CA ALA A 21 9.29 -9.12 -0.27
C ALA A 21 10.15 -10.33 -0.69
N GLY A 22 9.63 -11.56 -0.57
CA GLY A 22 10.40 -12.75 -0.86
C GLY A 22 9.64 -14.05 -0.62
N PRO A 23 10.29 -15.20 -0.91
CA PRO A 23 9.74 -16.53 -0.66
C PRO A 23 9.30 -16.74 0.81
N LEU A 24 10.11 -16.25 1.76
CA LEU A 24 9.77 -16.30 3.20
C LEU A 24 8.54 -15.47 3.56
N GLY A 25 8.29 -14.38 2.81
CA GLY A 25 7.11 -13.54 2.96
C GLY A 25 5.81 -14.31 2.72
N LEU A 26 5.82 -15.23 1.76
CA LEU A 26 4.68 -16.08 1.45
C LEU A 26 4.39 -17.09 2.57
N ALA A 27 5.43 -17.62 3.22
CA ALA A 27 5.25 -18.46 4.41
C ALA A 27 4.56 -17.67 5.55
N TRP A 28 4.95 -16.41 5.77
CA TRP A 28 4.26 -15.52 6.72
C TRP A 28 2.83 -15.13 6.30
N ALA A 29 2.54 -15.19 5.00
CA ALA A 29 1.17 -15.08 4.47
C ALA A 29 0.37 -16.40 4.59
N GLY A 30 0.95 -17.44 5.19
CA GLY A 30 0.32 -18.75 5.35
C GLY A 30 0.36 -19.62 4.09
N ARG A 31 1.27 -19.31 3.14
CA ARG A 31 1.39 -19.95 1.83
C ARG A 31 2.83 -20.39 1.51
N PRO A 32 3.48 -21.18 2.38
CA PRO A 32 4.87 -21.61 2.19
C PRO A 32 5.08 -22.40 0.89
N GLU A 33 4.05 -23.09 0.39
CA GLU A 33 4.07 -23.86 -0.86
C GLU A 33 4.30 -23.00 -2.10
N LEU A 34 4.06 -21.68 -2.02
CA LEU A 34 4.29 -20.74 -3.12
C LEU A 34 5.74 -20.23 -3.18
N ALA A 35 6.53 -20.46 -2.12
CA ALA A 35 7.91 -19.96 -2.02
C ALA A 35 8.79 -20.32 -3.23
N PRO A 36 8.77 -21.56 -3.77
CA PRO A 36 9.60 -21.92 -4.93
C PRO A 36 9.22 -21.18 -6.21
N ARG A 37 7.95 -20.75 -6.34
CA ARG A 37 7.42 -20.07 -7.53
C ARG A 37 7.55 -18.56 -7.46
N TYR A 38 7.90 -18.01 -6.30
CA TYR A 38 8.02 -16.57 -6.09
C TYR A 38 8.98 -15.89 -7.09
N PRO A 39 10.20 -16.40 -7.34
CA PRO A 39 11.15 -15.71 -8.22
C PRO A 39 10.60 -15.49 -9.62
N GLU A 40 9.84 -16.46 -10.14
CA GLU A 40 9.19 -16.37 -11.46
C GLU A 40 7.98 -15.43 -11.42
N ALA A 41 7.05 -15.65 -10.49
CA ALA A 41 5.80 -14.89 -10.40
C ALA A 41 6.01 -13.39 -10.11
N TYR A 42 7.08 -13.03 -9.39
CA TYR A 42 7.41 -11.65 -9.03
C TYR A 42 8.61 -11.08 -9.81
N ALA A 43 9.11 -11.79 -10.83
CA ALA A 43 10.23 -11.30 -11.66
C ALA A 43 9.85 -10.05 -12.45
N ARG A 44 8.67 -10.05 -13.07
CA ARG A 44 8.24 -8.98 -13.98
C ARG A 44 6.73 -8.86 -14.04
N CYS A 45 6.23 -7.65 -14.27
CA CYS A 45 4.86 -7.37 -14.69
C CYS A 45 4.83 -6.48 -15.95
N GLY A 46 3.74 -6.52 -16.71
CA GLY A 46 3.50 -5.67 -17.89
C GLY A 46 3.22 -4.20 -17.55
N GLY A 47 2.94 -3.92 -16.28
CA GLY A 47 2.66 -2.58 -15.78
C GLY A 47 1.16 -2.27 -15.80
N ALA A 48 0.66 -1.74 -14.69
CA ALA A 48 -0.76 -1.50 -14.54
C ALA A 48 -1.23 -0.29 -15.37
N PRO A 49 -2.30 -0.40 -16.17
CA PRO A 49 -2.89 0.73 -16.87
C PRO A 49 -3.20 1.89 -15.91
N GLY A 50 -2.88 3.12 -16.33
CA GLY A 50 -3.07 4.32 -15.52
C GLY A 50 -1.96 4.61 -14.50
N LEU A 51 -0.95 3.74 -14.37
CA LEU A 51 0.24 4.02 -13.57
C LEU A 51 1.44 4.35 -14.46
N ALA A 52 2.47 4.99 -13.87
CA ALA A 52 3.70 5.35 -14.57
C ALA A 52 4.48 4.15 -15.17
N CYS A 53 4.19 2.92 -14.72
CA CYS A 53 4.80 1.71 -15.26
C CYS A 53 4.04 1.09 -16.43
N ALA A 54 2.91 1.65 -16.85
CA ALA A 54 2.09 1.10 -17.94
C ALA A 54 2.92 0.98 -19.24
N GLY A 55 2.94 -0.22 -19.84
CA GLY A 55 3.63 -0.49 -21.11
C GLY A 55 5.15 -0.68 -21.01
N VAL A 56 5.80 -0.18 -19.95
CA VAL A 56 7.23 -0.42 -19.69
C VAL A 56 7.46 -1.59 -18.72
N GLY A 57 6.47 -1.85 -17.85
CA GLY A 57 6.52 -2.91 -16.85
C GLY A 57 7.30 -2.55 -15.59
N GLY A 58 7.62 -3.56 -14.79
CA GLY A 58 8.43 -3.42 -13.59
C GLY A 58 8.59 -4.74 -12.84
N GLU A 59 9.27 -4.69 -11.70
CA GLU A 59 9.45 -5.86 -10.82
C GLU A 59 8.56 -5.70 -9.58
N PRO A 60 7.47 -6.47 -9.44
CA PRO A 60 6.57 -6.37 -8.30
C PRO A 60 7.29 -6.47 -6.95
N ARG A 61 8.27 -7.39 -6.83
CA ARG A 61 9.13 -7.54 -5.64
C ARG A 61 9.87 -6.28 -5.21
N VAL A 62 10.04 -5.32 -6.13
CA VAL A 62 10.69 -4.03 -5.85
C VAL A 62 9.65 -2.93 -5.70
N CYS A 63 8.80 -2.73 -6.71
CA CYS A 63 7.95 -1.54 -6.77
C CYS A 63 6.78 -1.59 -5.79
N LEU A 64 6.12 -2.75 -5.62
CA LEU A 64 5.01 -2.93 -4.68
C LEU A 64 5.51 -2.78 -3.24
N VAL A 65 6.59 -3.49 -2.91
CA VAL A 65 7.21 -3.48 -1.57
C VAL A 65 7.62 -2.07 -1.16
N ARG A 66 8.36 -1.36 -2.02
CA ARG A 66 8.81 0.03 -1.73
C ARG A 66 7.64 1.00 -1.51
N ARG A 67 6.55 0.85 -2.26
CA ARG A 67 5.35 1.69 -2.10
C ARG A 67 4.64 1.41 -0.78
N LEU A 68 4.50 0.14 -0.39
CA LEU A 68 3.94 -0.26 0.91
C LEU A 68 4.81 0.25 2.08
N GLU A 69 6.12 0.13 2.00
CA GLU A 69 7.03 0.69 3.01
C GLU A 69 6.94 2.23 3.10
N ARG A 70 6.77 2.91 1.96
CA ARG A 70 6.56 4.36 1.92
C ARG A 70 5.27 4.74 2.65
N LEU A 71 4.19 3.99 2.43
CA LEU A 71 2.93 4.16 3.16
C LEU A 71 3.12 3.93 4.66
N ALA A 72 3.85 2.89 5.06
CA ALA A 72 4.15 2.64 6.48
C ALA A 72 4.84 3.85 7.14
N ARG A 73 5.89 4.39 6.51
CA ARG A 73 6.61 5.57 7.01
C ARG A 73 5.71 6.83 7.03
N SER A 74 4.81 6.97 6.07
CA SER A 74 3.89 8.11 6.04
C SER A 74 2.84 8.02 7.16
N ALA A 75 2.21 6.85 7.31
CA ALA A 75 1.14 6.60 8.26
C ALA A 75 1.58 6.81 9.71
N GLU A 76 2.84 6.48 10.03
CA GLU A 76 3.46 6.74 11.33
C GLU A 76 3.49 8.22 11.69
N ARG A 77 3.84 9.07 10.73
CA ARG A 77 3.96 10.53 10.92
C ARG A 77 2.59 11.21 11.03
N GLY A 78 1.61 10.74 10.26
CA GLY A 78 0.26 11.31 10.25
C GLY A 78 0.20 12.75 9.69
N GLY A 79 -0.93 13.42 9.90
CA GLY A 79 -1.20 14.77 9.38
C GLY A 79 -2.05 14.78 8.10
N ARG A 80 -2.89 15.83 7.96
CA ARG A 80 -3.94 15.90 6.93
C ARG A 80 -3.39 15.83 5.51
N ARG A 81 -2.36 16.63 5.20
CA ARG A 81 -1.70 16.62 3.88
C ARG A 81 -1.10 15.26 3.54
N ARG A 82 -0.48 14.58 4.51
CA ARG A 82 0.07 13.24 4.31
C ARG A 82 -1.03 12.22 4.03
N ARG A 83 -2.15 12.28 4.76
CA ARG A 83 -3.29 11.37 4.54
C ARG A 83 -3.90 11.53 3.13
N ALA A 84 -3.94 12.74 2.59
CA ALA A 84 -4.36 12.94 1.19
C ALA A 84 -3.40 12.28 0.19
N GLN A 85 -2.08 12.38 0.42
CA GLN A 85 -1.07 11.70 -0.40
C GLN A 85 -1.12 10.17 -0.23
N GLU A 86 -1.32 9.69 0.99
CA GLU A 86 -1.53 8.27 1.29
C GLU A 86 -2.74 7.75 0.53
N LYS A 87 -3.86 8.47 0.52
CA LYS A 87 -5.08 8.09 -0.21
C LYS A 87 -4.77 7.84 -1.69
N ALA A 88 -4.13 8.81 -2.35
CA ALA A 88 -3.76 8.68 -3.76
C ALA A 88 -2.85 7.46 -4.00
N LEU A 89 -1.87 7.24 -3.12
CA LEU A 89 -0.95 6.10 -3.24
C LEU A 89 -1.64 4.75 -2.97
N VAL A 90 -2.63 4.69 -2.08
CA VAL A 90 -3.45 3.49 -1.85
C VAL A 90 -4.32 3.22 -3.09
N GLU A 91 -4.90 4.25 -3.72
CA GLU A 91 -5.66 4.11 -4.96
C GLU A 91 -4.78 3.58 -6.11
N GLU A 92 -3.56 4.09 -6.27
CA GLU A 92 -2.58 3.55 -7.23
C GLU A 92 -2.20 2.09 -6.93
N LEU A 93 -2.02 1.74 -5.64
CA LEU A 93 -1.72 0.37 -5.23
C LEU A 93 -2.87 -0.59 -5.52
N LEU A 94 -4.12 -0.15 -5.40
CA LEU A 94 -5.28 -0.97 -5.77
C LEU A 94 -5.30 -1.27 -7.27
N LEU A 95 -4.94 -0.30 -8.12
CA LEU A 95 -4.75 -0.54 -9.56
C LEU A 95 -3.61 -1.54 -9.82
N CYS A 96 -2.50 -1.39 -9.10
CA CYS A 96 -1.35 -2.31 -9.19
C CYS A 96 -1.73 -3.74 -8.79
N VAL A 97 -2.36 -3.93 -7.63
CA VAL A 97 -2.78 -5.25 -7.15
C VAL A 97 -3.83 -5.88 -8.08
N GLY A 98 -4.79 -5.09 -8.57
CA GLY A 98 -5.78 -5.55 -9.55
C GLY A 98 -5.16 -6.00 -10.87
N HIS A 99 -4.07 -5.36 -11.30
CA HIS A 99 -3.30 -5.81 -12.45
C HIS A 99 -2.51 -7.08 -12.16
N LEU A 100 -1.83 -7.18 -11.01
CA LEU A 100 -1.11 -8.39 -10.60
C LEU A 100 -2.03 -9.61 -10.49
N ARG A 101 -3.29 -9.44 -10.09
CA ARG A 101 -4.28 -10.54 -10.07
C ARG A 101 -4.56 -11.13 -11.46
N LYS A 102 -4.29 -10.38 -12.54
CA LYS A 102 -4.47 -10.84 -13.92
C LYS A 102 -3.19 -11.47 -14.49
N GLU A 103 -2.02 -11.05 -13.99
CA GLU A 103 -0.73 -11.51 -14.51
C GLU A 103 -0.12 -12.67 -13.73
N LEU A 104 -0.30 -12.70 -12.41
CA LEU A 104 0.30 -13.74 -11.58
C LEU A 104 -0.49 -15.05 -11.69
N PRO A 105 0.18 -16.20 -11.49
CA PRO A 105 -0.49 -17.49 -11.46
C PRO A 105 -1.63 -17.51 -10.42
N PRO A 106 -2.76 -18.21 -10.69
CA PRO A 106 -3.95 -18.20 -9.83
C PRO A 106 -3.69 -18.58 -8.37
N GLU A 107 -2.64 -19.35 -8.10
CA GLU A 107 -2.27 -19.79 -6.77
C GLU A 107 -1.85 -18.62 -5.85
N PHE A 108 -1.40 -17.50 -6.42
CA PHE A 108 -1.06 -16.26 -5.71
C PHE A 108 -2.27 -15.38 -5.41
N LEU A 109 -3.44 -15.64 -6.02
CA LEU A 109 -4.63 -14.79 -5.85
C LEU A 109 -5.02 -14.57 -4.39
N PRO A 110 -4.99 -15.57 -3.49
CA PRO A 110 -5.43 -15.33 -2.12
C PRO A 110 -4.53 -14.34 -1.36
N VAL A 111 -3.22 -14.31 -1.67
CA VAL A 111 -2.30 -13.30 -1.10
C VAL A 111 -2.66 -11.91 -1.64
N LEU A 112 -2.90 -11.80 -2.95
CA LEU A 112 -3.28 -10.54 -3.59
C LEU A 112 -4.66 -10.02 -3.12
N GLU A 113 -5.62 -10.91 -2.91
CA GLU A 113 -6.95 -10.58 -2.39
C GLU A 113 -6.91 -10.12 -0.94
N ALA A 114 -6.08 -10.75 -0.10
CA ALA A 114 -5.85 -10.30 1.26
C ALA A 114 -5.20 -8.90 1.28
N THR A 115 -4.22 -8.65 0.41
CA THR A 115 -3.60 -7.33 0.23
C THR A 115 -4.61 -6.30 -0.26
N GLU A 116 -5.42 -6.62 -1.27
CA GLU A 116 -6.47 -5.73 -1.79
C GLU A 116 -7.48 -5.37 -0.70
N LYS A 117 -7.95 -6.36 0.06
CA LYS A 117 -8.88 -6.16 1.16
C LYS A 117 -8.33 -5.20 2.21
N ALA A 118 -7.09 -5.39 2.64
CA ALA A 118 -6.44 -4.50 3.60
C ALA A 118 -6.30 -3.06 3.07
N LEU A 119 -5.92 -2.90 1.80
CA LEU A 119 -5.82 -1.59 1.15
C LEU A 119 -7.18 -0.89 1.03
N ARG A 120 -8.26 -1.61 0.69
CA ARG A 120 -9.63 -1.06 0.61
C ARG A 120 -10.12 -0.59 1.99
N GLN A 121 -9.91 -1.39 3.02
CA GLN A 121 -10.26 -1.01 4.39
C GLN A 121 -9.56 0.28 4.83
N ASP A 122 -8.27 0.43 4.51
CA ASP A 122 -7.54 1.65 4.83
C ASP A 122 -7.97 2.85 3.97
N LEU A 123 -8.35 2.61 2.70
CA LEU A 123 -8.88 3.64 1.83
C LEU A 123 -10.18 4.23 2.35
N ASP A 124 -11.08 3.39 2.87
CA ASP A 124 -12.34 3.84 3.48
C ASP A 124 -12.08 4.74 4.69
N TYR A 125 -11.11 4.39 5.52
CA TYR A 125 -10.63 5.24 6.60
C TYR A 125 -10.05 6.57 6.08
N LEU A 126 -9.20 6.54 5.06
CA LEU A 126 -8.60 7.76 4.50
C LEU A 126 -9.65 8.70 3.89
N ARG A 127 -10.70 8.13 3.28
CA ARG A 127 -11.84 8.88 2.76
C ARG A 127 -12.67 9.52 3.86
N SER A 128 -12.96 8.79 4.95
CA SER A 128 -13.75 9.35 6.06
C SER A 128 -13.03 10.51 6.75
N VAL A 129 -11.70 10.43 6.91
CA VAL A 129 -10.90 11.51 7.49
C VAL A 129 -10.80 12.73 6.57
N ALA A 130 -10.73 12.52 5.24
CA ALA A 130 -10.65 13.62 4.29
C ALA A 130 -11.94 14.48 4.30
N SER A 131 -13.09 13.84 4.53
CA SER A 131 -14.41 14.48 4.60
C SER A 131 -14.73 15.15 5.95
N ALA A 132 -13.90 14.96 6.98
CA ALA A 132 -14.13 15.57 8.28
C ALA A 132 -13.83 17.09 8.25
N PRO A 133 -14.71 17.95 8.81
CA PRO A 133 -14.47 19.39 8.89
C PRO A 133 -13.22 19.71 9.74
N LEU A 134 -12.51 20.77 9.37
CA LEU A 134 -11.34 21.25 10.11
C LEU A 134 -11.75 21.77 11.50
N SER A 135 -11.17 21.21 12.56
CA SER A 135 -11.26 21.84 13.89
C SER A 135 -10.52 23.19 13.88
N PRO A 136 -11.01 24.22 14.62
CA PRO A 136 -10.42 25.56 14.63
C PRO A 136 -8.93 25.60 14.97
N GLU A 137 -8.44 24.64 15.78
CA GLU A 137 -7.04 24.51 16.18
C GLU A 137 -6.08 24.21 15.02
N GLN A 138 -6.58 23.66 13.90
CA GLN A 138 -5.78 23.31 12.72
C GLN A 138 -5.58 24.48 11.75
N LYS A 139 -6.31 25.59 11.91
CA LYS A 139 -6.13 26.81 11.12
C LYS A 139 -4.86 27.58 11.50
N GLY A 140 -4.37 27.43 12.73
CA GLY A 140 -3.23 28.19 13.25
C GLY A 140 -1.85 27.67 12.81
N GLN A 141 -1.74 26.42 12.34
CA GLN A 141 -0.45 25.84 11.92
C GLN A 141 -0.10 26.08 10.45
N ASP A 142 -1.06 26.52 9.61
CA ASP A 142 -0.84 26.77 8.18
C ASP A 142 -0.51 28.24 7.86
N GLN A 143 -0.51 29.12 8.87
CA GLN A 143 -0.22 30.56 8.72
C GLN A 143 1.16 30.97 9.26
N GLY A 144 1.99 30.02 9.69
CA GLY A 144 3.27 30.27 10.35
C GLY A 144 4.50 29.98 9.49
N GLN A 145 4.54 30.39 8.22
CA GLN A 145 5.80 30.52 7.47
C GLN A 145 5.63 31.39 6.22
N GLY A 146 5.96 32.67 6.37
CA GLY A 146 6.19 33.67 5.33
C GLY A 146 7.00 34.80 5.96
N PRO A 147 7.97 35.38 5.23
CA PRO A 147 9.28 35.84 5.71
C PRO A 147 9.27 36.96 6.74
#